data_AF-A0A534PBU6-F1
#
_entry.id   AF-A0A534PBU6-F1
#
_cell.length_a   1.000
_cell.length_b   1.000
_cell.length_c   1.000
_cell.angle_alpha   90.00
_cell.angle_beta   90.00
_cell.angle_gamma   90.00
#
_symmetry.space_group_name_H-M   'P 1'
#
loop_
_entity.id
_entity.type
_entity.pdbx_description
1 polymer ?
#
loop_
_entity_poly.entity_id
_entity_poly.type
_entity_poly.pdbx_seq_one_letter_code
_entity_poly.pdbx_strand_id
1 'polypeptide(L)' 'RALAAKNYVLKNFPGISPNRFQTIGRGSSNPVAPNETEGGRQLNRRTDIKVVLATQ' A
#
# COMPACT_ATOMS: atom_id res chain seq x y z
N ARG A 1 -3.98 -4.33 -4.72
CA ARG A 1 -3.67 -4.45 -3.28
C ARG A 1 -3.91 -3.16 -2.53
N ALA A 2 -3.36 -2.01 -2.98
CA ALA A 2 -3.57 -0.72 -2.31
C ALA A 2 -5.04 -0.34 -2.08
N LEU A 3 -5.93 -0.56 -3.05
CA LEU A 3 -7.36 -0.29 -2.87
C LEU A 3 -8.02 -1.16 -1.78
N ALA A 4 -7.66 -2.45 -1.72
CA ALA A 4 -8.19 -3.35 -0.69
C ALA A 4 -7.72 -2.93 0.72
N ALA A 5 -6.47 -2.48 0.86
CA ALA A 5 -5.96 -1.92 2.10
C ALA A 5 -6.70 -0.64 2.51
N LYS A 6 -6.94 0.29 1.57
CA LYS A 6 -7.77 1.49 1.81
C LYS A 6 -9.16 1.11 2.30
N ASN A 7 -9.84 0.19 1.61
CA ASN A 7 -11.20 -0.22 1.96
C ASN A 7 -11.26 -0.89 3.34
N TYR A 8 -10.26 -1.70 3.70
CA TYR A 8 -10.16 -2.29 5.03
C TYR A 8 -10.07 -1.21 6.12
N VAL A 9 -9.23 -0.20 5.93
CA VAL A 9 -9.07 0.88 6.92
C VAL A 9 -10.36 1.69 7.05
N LEU A 10 -10.99 2.09 5.95
CA LEU A 10 -12.24 2.87 5.99
C LEU A 10 -13.40 2.09 6.63
N LYS A 11 -13.43 0.77 6.44
CA LYS A 11 -14.46 -0.10 7.06
C LYS A 11 -14.29 -0.21 8.58
N ASN A 12 -13.05 -0.29 9.06
CA ASN A 12 -12.77 -0.51 10.49
C ASN A 12 -12.61 0.81 11.28
N PHE A 13 -12.32 1.93 10.62
CA PHE A 13 -12.05 3.22 11.25
C PHE A 13 -12.92 4.33 10.60
N PRO A 14 -14.22 4.39 10.95
CA PRO A 14 -15.17 5.31 10.32
C PRO A 14 -14.85 6.80 10.53
N GLY A 15 -14.03 7.14 11.54
CA GLY A 15 -13.59 8.52 11.79
C GLY A 15 -12.51 9.05 10.83
N ILE A 16 -11.94 8.20 9.97
CA ILE A 16 -10.91 8.61 9.02
C ILE A 16 -11.57 8.95 7.67
N SER A 17 -11.49 10.22 7.26
CA SER A 17 -12.03 10.65 5.98
C SER A 17 -11.36 9.92 4.80
N PRO A 18 -12.12 9.37 3.83
CA PRO A 18 -11.58 8.76 2.61
C PRO A 18 -10.64 9.66 1.80
N ASN A 19 -10.81 10.98 1.92
CA ASN A 19 -10.01 11.98 1.21
C ASN A 19 -8.57 12.08 1.74
N ARG A 20 -8.29 11.46 2.90
CA ARG A 20 -6.94 11.37 3.48
C ARG A 20 -6.08 10.28 2.81
N PHE A 21 -6.66 9.46 1.94
CA PHE A 21 -5.96 8.35 1.31
C PHE A 21 -5.71 8.60 -0.18
N GLN A 22 -4.43 8.50 -0.56
CA GLN A 22 -4.00 8.38 -1.94
C GLN A 22 -3.48 6.96 -2.19
N THR A 23 -4.09 6.23 -3.12
CA THR A 23 -3.64 4.88 -3.50
C THR A 23 -2.75 4.96 -4.73
N ILE A 24 -1.46 4.63 -4.58
CA ILE A 24 -0.49 4.64 -5.68
C ILE A 24 -0.10 3.20 -6.01
N GLY A 25 -0.26 2.80 -7.28
CA GLY A 25 0.25 1.52 -7.79
C GLY A 25 1.66 1.71 -8.36
N ARG A 26 2.70 1.19 -7.69
CA ARG A 26 4.09 1.35 -8.13
C ARG A 26 4.58 0.32 -9.17
N GLY A 27 3.72 -0.58 -9.63
CA GLY A 27 4.11 -1.62 -10.60
C GLY A 27 5.26 -2.50 -10.10
N SER A 28 5.96 -3.15 -11.02
CA SER A 28 7.08 -4.08 -10.75
C SER A 28 8.45 -3.43 -10.87
N SER A 29 8.54 -2.10 -11.03
CA SER A 29 9.76 -1.40 -11.44
C SER A 29 10.85 -1.29 -10.38
N ASN A 30 10.58 -1.69 -9.13
CA ASN A 30 11.58 -1.76 -8.05
C ASN A 30 11.39 -3.05 -7.24
N PRO A 31 11.81 -4.22 -7.77
CA PRO A 31 11.77 -5.46 -7.01
C PRO A 31 12.87 -5.42 -5.95
N VAL A 32 12.53 -5.84 -4.73
CA VAL A 32 13.50 -5.90 -3.62
C VAL A 32 14.15 -7.30 -3.55
N ALA A 33 13.60 -8.29 -4.25
CA ALA A 33 14.20 -9.60 -4.47
C ALA A 33 13.91 -10.10 -5.90
N PRO A 34 14.64 -11.09 -6.45
CA PRO A 34 14.31 -11.69 -7.74
C PRO A 34 12.89 -12.29 -7.77
N ASN A 35 12.13 -12.09 -8.85
CA ASN A 35 10.77 -12.65 -8.99
C ASN A 35 10.75 -14.13 -9.43
N GLU A 36 11.92 -14.74 -9.63
CA GLU A 36 12.05 -16.10 -10.15
C GLU A 36 11.67 -17.16 -9.11
N THR A 37 11.92 -16.89 -7.83
CA THR A 37 11.57 -17.79 -6.73
C THR A 37 10.25 -17.38 -6.06
N GLU A 38 9.50 -18.35 -5.50
CA GLU A 38 8.28 -18.03 -4.75
C GLU A 38 8.58 -17.18 -3.51
N GLY A 39 9.71 -17.43 -2.86
CA GLY A 39 10.19 -16.60 -1.74
C GLY A 39 10.46 -15.16 -2.16
N GLY A 40 11.15 -14.96 -3.30
CA GLY A 40 11.42 -13.61 -3.83
C GLY A 40 10.15 -12.88 -4.27
N ARG A 41 9.18 -13.59 -4.87
CA ARG A 41 7.85 -13.03 -5.15
C ARG A 41 7.11 -12.63 -3.88
N GLN A 42 7.12 -13.47 -2.84
CA GLN A 42 6.54 -13.13 -1.54
C GLN A 42 7.12 -11.85 -0.97
N LEU A 43 8.45 -11.73 -0.99
CA LEU A 43 9.15 -10.51 -0.58
C LEU A 43 8.74 -9.29 -1.41
N ASN A 44 8.37 -9.46 -2.69
CA ASN A 44 7.92 -8.35 -3.54
C ASN A 44 6.42 -8.02 -3.41
N ARG A 45 5.61 -8.85 -2.72
CA ARG A 45 4.18 -8.56 -2.44
C ARG A 45 4.01 -7.60 -1.25
N ARG A 46 4.74 -6.48 -1.25
CA ARG A 46 4.65 -5.45 -0.20
C ARG A 46 3.50 -4.48 -0.48
N THR A 47 2.80 -4.05 0.55
CA THR A 47 1.90 -2.89 0.50
C THR A 47 2.46 -1.86 1.46
N ASP A 48 3.07 -0.80 0.94
CA ASP A 48 3.67 0.25 1.77
C ASP A 48 2.62 1.31 2.11
N ILE A 49 2.62 1.79 3.35
CA ILE A 49 1.81 2.92 3.81
C ILE A 49 2.76 4.02 4.26
N LYS A 50 2.66 5.19 3.63
CA LYS A 50 3.38 6.39 4.05
C LYS A 50 2.39 7.40 4.61
N VAL A 51 2.59 7.79 5.86
CA VAL A 51 1.83 8.87 6.49
C VAL A 51 2.61 10.16 6.30
N VAL A 52 1.97 11.17 5.72
CA VAL A 52 2.51 12.53 5.63
C VAL A 52 1.65 13.44 6.50
N LEU A 53 2.30 14.25 7.33
CA LEU A 53 1.63 15.31 8.06
C LEU A 53 1.33 16.43 7.06
N ALA A 54 0.05 16.78 6.93
CA ALA A 54 -0.30 18.04 6.28
C ALA A 54 0.14 19.15 7.22
N THR A 55 1.32 19.69 6.99
CA THR A 55 1.72 20.98 7.57
C THR A 55 0.89 22.03 6.84
N GLN A 56 0.19 22.87 7.61
CA GLN A 56 -0.57 24.00 7.08
C GLN A 56 0.37 25.03 6.47
#